data_AF-X0WCN2-F1
#
_entry.id   AF-X0WCN2-F1
#
_cell.length_a   1.000
_cell.length_b   1.000
_cell.length_c   1.000
_cell.angle_alpha   90.00
_cell.angle_beta   90.00
_cell.angle_gamma   90.00
#
_symmetry.space_group_name_H-M   'P 1'
#
loop_
_entity.id
_entity.type
_entity.pdbx_description
1 polymer ?
#
loop_
_entity_poly.entity_id
_entity_poly.type
_entity_poly.pdbx_seq_one_letter_code
_entity_poly.pdbx_strand_id
1 'polypeptide(L)'
;METIMAHELPALPYELDALAPHISKETLEYHYGKHHQAYVTNLNKLVADTDHAEKALEDLIRTATGGIFNNAAQVWNHTFYWNGLSP
;
A
#
# COMPACT_ATOMS: atom_id res chain seq x y z
N MET A 1 -23.70 -9.01 9.79
CA MET A 1 -22.35 -8.60 10.19
C MET A 1 -21.69 -8.13 8.91
N GLU A 2 -21.68 -6.82 8.68
CA GLU A 2 -21.01 -6.25 7.49
C GLU A 2 -19.53 -6.58 7.59
N THR A 3 -18.99 -7.17 6.53
CA THR A 3 -17.56 -7.38 6.36
C THR A 3 -16.88 -6.02 6.29
N ILE A 4 -16.07 -5.70 7.29
CA ILE A 4 -15.14 -4.57 7.25
C ILE A 4 -14.25 -4.75 6.02
N MET A 5 -14.30 -3.79 5.09
CA MET A 5 -13.51 -3.83 3.85
C MET A 5 -12.06 -3.49 4.18
N ALA A 6 -11.23 -4.51 4.37
CA ALA A 6 -9.80 -4.33 4.60
C ALA A 6 -9.12 -3.70 3.37
N HIS A 7 -8.11 -2.86 3.59
CA HIS A 7 -7.27 -2.38 2.50
C HIS A 7 -6.45 -3.54 1.91
N GLU A 8 -6.32 -3.57 0.59
CA GLU A 8 -5.57 -4.61 -0.12
C GLU A 8 -4.31 -4.03 -0.78
N LEU A 9 -3.31 -4.88 -1.02
CA LEU A 9 -2.14 -4.51 -1.80
C LEU A 9 -2.52 -4.50 -3.29
N PRO A 10 -2.48 -3.34 -3.99
CA PRO A 10 -2.81 -3.31 -5.41
C PRO A 10 -1.80 -4.14 -6.21
N ALA A 11 -2.27 -4.91 -7.19
CA ALA A 11 -1.39 -5.67 -8.06
C ALA A 11 -0.41 -4.75 -8.79
N LEU A 12 0.82 -5.22 -9.02
CA LEU A 12 1.75 -4.54 -9.91
C LEU A 12 1.17 -4.49 -11.34
N PRO A 13 1.37 -3.39 -12.08
CA PRO A 13 0.91 -3.27 -13.46
C PRO A 13 1.76 -4.06 -14.47
N TYR A 14 2.80 -4.76 -13.99
CA TYR A 14 3.77 -5.52 -14.78
C TYR A 14 4.39 -6.66 -13.93
N GLU A 15 5.08 -7.59 -14.60
CA GLU A 15 5.81 -8.69 -13.97
C GLU A 15 7.02 -8.20 -13.15
N LEU A 16 7.47 -9.02 -12.19
CA LEU A 16 8.52 -8.63 -11.22
C LEU A 16 9.90 -8.32 -11.85
N ASP A 17 10.18 -8.79 -13.05
CA ASP A 17 11.43 -8.52 -13.78
C ASP A 17 11.26 -7.54 -14.93
N ALA A 18 10.06 -7.00 -15.15
CA ALA A 18 9.74 -6.16 -16.31
C ALA A 18 10.52 -4.83 -16.34
N LEU A 19 11.05 -4.37 -15.20
CA LEU A 19 11.82 -3.13 -15.10
C LEU A 19 13.34 -3.32 -15.19
N ALA A 20 13.82 -4.54 -15.39
CA ALA A 20 15.25 -4.79 -15.57
C ALA A 20 15.75 -4.20 -16.90
N PRO A 21 16.99 -3.66 -16.97
CA PRO A 21 18.03 -3.65 -15.94
C PRO A 21 17.97 -2.43 -15.00
N HIS A 22 16.98 -1.53 -15.17
CA HIS A 22 16.92 -0.27 -14.43
C HIS A 22 16.52 -0.48 -12.97
N ILE A 23 15.60 -1.41 -12.71
CA ILE A 23 15.26 -1.89 -11.37
C ILE A 23 15.28 -3.41 -11.39
N SER A 24 16.02 -4.03 -10.46
CA SER A 24 16.17 -5.48 -10.41
C SER A 24 14.90 -6.18 -9.90
N LYS A 25 14.70 -7.43 -10.32
CA LYS A 25 13.64 -8.31 -9.79
C LYS A 25 13.65 -8.39 -8.27
N GLU A 26 14.84 -8.56 -7.67
CA GLU A 26 15.03 -8.58 -6.22
C GLU A 26 14.50 -7.28 -5.58
N THR A 27 14.74 -6.12 -6.21
CA THR A 27 14.20 -4.85 -5.69
C THR A 27 12.68 -4.86 -5.66
N LEU A 28 11.99 -5.41 -6.67
CA LEU A 28 10.51 -5.49 -6.66
C LEU A 28 10.02 -6.51 -5.63
N GLU A 29 10.67 -7.65 -5.49
CA GLU A 29 10.34 -8.67 -4.48
C GLU A 29 10.37 -8.09 -3.04
N TYR A 30 11.34 -7.24 -2.74
CA TYR A 30 11.43 -6.58 -1.44
C TYR A 30 10.56 -5.33 -1.34
N HIS A 31 10.67 -4.39 -2.29
CA HIS A 31 10.01 -3.09 -2.20
C HIS A 31 8.49 -3.19 -2.35
N TYR A 32 8.01 -3.97 -3.31
CA TYR A 32 6.59 -4.27 -3.45
C TYR A 32 6.18 -5.41 -2.50
N GLY A 33 6.82 -6.57 -2.62
CA GLY A 33 6.38 -7.80 -1.95
C GLY A 33 6.54 -7.80 -0.41
N LYS A 34 7.43 -6.97 0.14
CA LYS A 34 7.61 -6.84 1.60
C LYS A 34 7.26 -5.46 2.12
N HIS A 35 7.88 -4.39 1.61
CA HIS A 35 7.69 -3.04 2.17
C HIS A 35 6.29 -2.51 1.92
N HIS A 36 5.79 -2.53 0.68
CA HIS A 36 4.43 -2.10 0.38
C HIS A 36 3.38 -2.97 1.08
N GLN A 37 3.56 -4.29 1.06
CA GLN A 37 2.71 -5.25 1.81
C GLN A 37 2.69 -4.99 3.32
N ALA A 38 3.82 -4.60 3.91
CA ALA A 38 3.90 -4.27 5.33
C ALA A 38 3.08 -3.03 5.66
N TYR A 39 3.08 -1.99 4.81
CA TYR A 39 2.23 -0.82 5.02
C TYR A 39 0.75 -1.17 5.00
N VAL A 40 0.30 -2.00 4.05
CA VAL A 40 -1.09 -2.50 4.01
C VAL A 40 -1.43 -3.29 5.28
N THR A 41 -0.58 -4.24 5.65
CA THR A 41 -0.77 -5.07 6.85
C THR A 41 -0.88 -4.22 8.12
N ASN A 42 0.02 -3.26 8.28
CA ASN A 42 0.06 -2.38 9.44
C ASN A 42 -1.11 -1.41 9.47
N LEU A 43 -1.50 -0.86 8.31
CA LEU A 43 -2.68 -0.01 8.20
C LEU A 43 -3.92 -0.74 8.70
N ASN A 44 -4.19 -1.94 8.17
CA ASN A 44 -5.34 -2.75 8.57
C ASN A 44 -5.33 -3.07 10.07
N LYS A 45 -4.16 -3.37 10.65
CA LYS A 45 -4.03 -3.57 12.10
C LYS A 45 -4.33 -2.32 12.92
N LEU A 46 -3.93 -1.15 12.44
CA LEU A 46 -4.09 0.13 13.15
C LEU A 46 -5.51 0.67 13.06
N VAL A 47 -6.23 0.41 11.97
CA VAL A 47 -7.62 0.88 11.78
C VAL A 47 -8.66 -0.11 12.31
N ALA A 48 -8.29 -1.37 12.53
CA ALA A 48 -9.16 -2.38 13.12
C ALA A 48 -9.79 -1.88 14.42
N ASP A 49 -11.10 -2.07 14.57
CA ASP A 49 -11.89 -1.67 15.74
C ASP A 49 -11.85 -0.17 16.07
N THR A 50 -11.59 0.68 15.06
CA THR A 50 -11.67 2.15 15.18
C THR A 50 -12.66 2.74 14.18
N ASP A 51 -13.02 4.02 14.34
CA ASP A 51 -13.83 4.78 13.37
C ASP A 51 -13.13 4.99 12.00
N HIS A 52 -11.91 4.48 11.85
CA HIS A 52 -11.16 4.47 10.60
C HIS A 52 -11.34 3.19 9.79
N ALA A 53 -11.93 2.13 10.35
CA ALA A 53 -11.99 0.80 9.74
C ALA A 53 -12.69 0.76 8.37
N GLU A 54 -13.63 1.67 8.13
CA GLU A 54 -14.42 1.74 6.89
C GLU A 54 -14.05 2.93 5.99
N LYS A 55 -13.05 3.73 6.38
CA LYS A 55 -12.66 4.91 5.61
C LYS A 55 -11.85 4.52 4.37
N ALA A 56 -12.08 5.24 3.28
CA ALA A 56 -11.22 5.14 2.11
C ALA A 56 -9.78 5.58 2.44
N LEU A 57 -8.82 5.07 1.67
CA LEU A 57 -7.40 5.35 1.88
C LEU A 57 -7.11 6.86 1.84
N GLU A 58 -7.68 7.57 0.86
CA GLU A 58 -7.54 9.02 0.71
C GLU A 58 -8.14 9.80 1.88
N ASP A 59 -9.23 9.32 2.46
CA ASP A 59 -9.83 9.95 3.65
C ASP A 59 -8.94 9.78 4.87
N LEU A 60 -8.29 8.62 5.03
CA LEU A 60 -7.29 8.40 6.06
C LEU A 60 -6.09 9.34 5.88
N ILE A 61 -5.62 9.52 4.65
CA ILE A 61 -4.51 10.45 4.34
C ILE A 61 -4.87 11.89 4.74
N ARG A 62 -6.12 12.30 4.51
CA ARG A 62 -6.57 13.68 4.80
C ARG A 62 -6.88 13.93 6.27
N THR A 63 -7.24 12.89 7.03
CA THR A 63 -7.82 13.07 8.37
C THR A 63 -7.04 12.43 9.51
N ALA A 64 -6.24 11.39 9.24
CA ALA A 64 -5.46 10.72 10.26
C ALA A 64 -4.14 11.44 10.53
N THR A 65 -3.49 11.08 11.64
CA THR A 65 -2.12 11.49 11.97
C THR A 65 -1.33 10.29 12.49
N GLY A 66 -0.02 10.46 12.73
CA GLY A 66 0.81 9.41 13.31
C GLY A 66 0.86 8.13 12.49
N GLY A 67 0.73 6.97 13.15
CA GLY A 67 0.89 5.66 12.53
C GLY A 67 -0.11 5.37 11.41
N ILE A 68 -1.39 5.76 11.57
CA ILE A 68 -2.42 5.54 10.55
C ILE A 68 -2.09 6.37 9.31
N PHE A 69 -1.80 7.67 9.48
CA PHE A 69 -1.39 8.54 8.37
C PHE A 69 -0.15 7.98 7.65
N ASN A 70 0.88 7.61 8.40
CA ASN A 70 2.13 7.11 7.83
C ASN A 70 1.91 5.88 6.95
N ASN A 71 1.13 4.90 7.41
CA ASN A 71 0.88 3.68 6.63
C ASN A 71 -0.06 3.97 5.46
N ALA A 72 -1.13 4.75 5.64
CA ALA A 72 -2.07 5.09 4.57
C ALA A 72 -1.38 5.85 3.42
N ALA A 73 -0.60 6.88 3.77
CA ALA A 73 0.16 7.66 2.80
C ALA A 73 1.19 6.79 2.06
N GLN A 74 1.87 5.88 2.76
CA GLN A 74 2.84 4.98 2.11
C GLN A 74 2.19 3.97 1.18
N VAL A 75 1.01 3.41 1.50
CA VAL A 75 0.26 2.56 0.55
C VAL A 75 -0.07 3.34 -0.72
N TRP A 76 -0.57 4.57 -0.58
CA TRP A 76 -0.92 5.41 -1.73
C TRP A 76 0.32 5.79 -2.55
N ASN A 77 1.39 6.26 -1.90
CA ASN A 77 2.62 6.68 -2.55
C ASN A 77 3.28 5.55 -3.35
N HIS A 78 3.33 4.32 -2.81
CA HIS A 78 3.90 3.19 -3.53
C HIS A 78 3.02 2.78 -4.71
N THR A 79 1.71 2.74 -4.52
CA THR A 79 0.77 2.48 -5.63
C THR A 79 0.96 3.49 -6.76
N PHE A 80 1.07 4.77 -6.43
CA PHE A 80 1.35 5.82 -7.40
C PHE A 80 2.73 5.64 -8.06
N TYR A 81 3.77 5.32 -7.28
CA TYR A 81 5.12 5.05 -7.78
C TYR A 81 5.14 3.93 -8.82
N TRP A 82 4.50 2.78 -8.54
CA TRP A 82 4.47 1.66 -9.49
C TRP A 82 3.72 1.98 -10.79
N ASN A 83 2.62 2.73 -10.71
CA ASN A 83 1.89 3.18 -11.89
C ASN A 83 2.62 4.30 -12.67
N GLY A 84 3.60 4.96 -12.04
CA GLY A 84 4.46 5.96 -12.66
C GLY A 84 5.69 5.37 -13.38
N LEU A 85 5.88 4.05 -13.32
CA LEU A 85 6.95 3.33 -14.02
C LEU A 85 6.38 2.56 -15.22
N SER A 86 7.21 2.38 -16.23
CA SER A 86 6.93 1.52 -17.38
C SER A 86 8.15 0.66 -17.65
N PRO A 87 7.95 -0.62 -18.03
CA PRO A 87 8.95 -1.40 -18.75
C PRO A 87 9.46 -0.65 -20.00
#